data_AF-A0AAV0APC5-F1
#
_entry.id   AF-A0AAV0APC5-F1
#
_cell.length_a   1.000
_cell.length_b   1.000
_cell.length_c   1.000
_cell.angle_alpha   90.00
_cell.angle_beta   90.00
_cell.angle_gamma   90.00
#
_symmetry.space_group_name_H-M   'P 1'
#
loop_
_entity.id
_entity.type
_entity.pdbx_description
1 polymer ?
#
loop_
_entity_poly.entity_id
_entity_poly.type
_entity_poly.pdbx_seq_one_letter_code
_entity_poly.pdbx_strand_id
1 'polypeptide(L)'
;MWKGKQESKSSGHVSMNNKITRANSLASVRNFIEQDNYWAAGQEMSRFLDFYGKVNDDELRWFASYQNYIHQMIKEHIISSVANSINDARIDFHSWLNKGTPLPVVATTSLGAYHNSEILKIHLLAIRDWMRRAAFLLAIIKKGKKE
;
A
#
# COMPACT_ATOMS: atom_id res chain seq x y z
N MET A 1 -23.57 70.27 4.00
CA MET A 1 -22.67 69.26 4.60
C MET A 1 -23.39 67.93 4.63
N TRP A 2 -23.09 66.99 3.72
CA TRP A 2 -23.22 65.53 3.93
C TRP A 2 -22.30 64.88 2.87
N LYS A 3 -21.08 64.49 3.29
CA LYS A 3 -20.17 63.59 2.56
C LYS A 3 -20.34 62.21 3.18
N GLY A 4 -20.43 61.15 2.36
CA GLY A 4 -20.53 59.79 2.88
C GLY A 4 -20.45 58.69 1.81
N LYS A 5 -19.26 58.55 1.21
CA LYS A 5 -18.65 57.35 0.60
C LYS A 5 -19.56 56.21 0.11
N GLN A 6 -19.60 56.03 -1.21
CA GLN A 6 -19.77 54.71 -1.82
C GLN A 6 -18.43 53.96 -1.76
N GLU A 7 -18.37 52.87 -0.99
CA GLU A 7 -17.28 51.91 -1.08
C GLU A 7 -17.54 50.96 -2.25
N SER A 8 -16.76 51.17 -3.32
CA SER A 8 -16.61 50.21 -4.41
C SER A 8 -15.98 48.93 -3.86
N LYS A 9 -16.76 47.87 -3.71
CA LYS A 9 -16.22 46.51 -3.54
C LYS A 9 -15.54 46.11 -4.86
N SER A 10 -14.24 46.34 -4.90
CA SER A 10 -13.33 45.77 -5.89
C SER A 10 -13.43 44.25 -5.81
N SER A 11 -14.04 43.67 -6.85
CA SER A 11 -14.04 42.24 -7.14
C SER A 11 -12.62 41.79 -7.46
N GLY A 12 -11.87 41.42 -6.43
CA GLY A 12 -10.65 40.64 -6.58
C GLY A 12 -11.02 39.22 -6.98
N HIS A 13 -11.22 38.98 -8.27
CA HIS A 13 -11.14 37.62 -8.81
C HIS A 13 -9.72 37.11 -8.56
N VAL A 14 -9.52 36.40 -7.45
CA VAL A 14 -8.35 35.55 -7.26
C VAL A 14 -8.52 34.40 -8.25
N SER A 15 -8.04 34.61 -9.48
CA SER A 15 -7.74 33.52 -10.39
C SER A 15 -6.59 32.74 -9.75
N MET A 16 -6.93 31.73 -8.94
CA MET A 16 -6.02 30.62 -8.69
C MET A 16 -5.81 29.92 -10.01
N ASN A 17 -4.91 30.47 -10.82
CA ASN A 17 -4.42 29.87 -12.02
C ASN A 17 -3.49 28.73 -11.58
N ASN A 18 -4.11 27.65 -11.10
CA ASN A 18 -3.43 26.46 -10.61
C ASN A 18 -2.89 25.75 -11.86
N LYS A 19 -1.80 26.27 -12.43
CA LYS A 19 -1.11 25.62 -13.54
C LYS A 19 -0.72 24.24 -13.03
N ILE A 20 -1.39 23.21 -13.54
CA ILE A 20 -1.01 21.84 -13.29
C ILE A 20 0.42 21.72 -13.83
N THR A 21 1.36 21.48 -12.93
CA THR A 21 2.75 21.23 -13.29
C THR A 21 2.95 19.74 -13.39
N ARG A 22 3.95 19.32 -14.16
CA ARG A 22 4.38 17.93 -14.25
C ARG A 22 4.60 17.32 -12.85
N ALA A 23 5.30 18.05 -11.98
CA ALA A 23 5.56 17.63 -10.61
C ALA A 23 4.28 17.45 -9.78
N ASN A 24 3.32 18.39 -9.87
CA ASN A 24 2.06 18.32 -9.13
C ASN A 24 1.17 17.17 -9.63
N SER A 25 1.13 16.94 -10.94
CA SER A 25 0.39 15.82 -11.53
C SER A 25 0.98 14.48 -11.08
N LEU A 26 2.29 14.34 -11.08
CA LEU A 26 2.94 13.12 -10.58
C LEU A 26 2.73 12.94 -9.07
N ALA A 27 2.80 14.01 -8.29
CA ALA A 27 2.50 13.97 -6.85
C ALA A 27 1.07 13.48 -6.59
N SER A 28 0.10 13.85 -7.43
CA SER A 28 -1.26 13.34 -7.33
C SER A 28 -1.34 11.83 -7.52
N VAL A 29 -0.58 11.28 -8.48
CA VAL A 29 -0.49 9.82 -8.66
C VAL A 29 0.05 9.16 -7.39
N ARG A 30 1.12 9.72 -6.82
CA ARG A 30 1.77 9.19 -5.61
C ARG A 30 0.83 9.19 -4.42
N ASN A 31 0.12 10.30 -4.20
CA ASN A 31 -0.86 10.42 -3.12
C ASN A 31 -1.98 9.38 -3.24
N PHE A 32 -2.49 9.13 -4.45
CA PHE A 32 -3.50 8.10 -4.65
C PHE A 32 -2.96 6.68 -4.42
N ILE A 33 -1.70 6.41 -4.74
CA ILE A 33 -1.04 5.13 -4.43
C ILE A 33 -0.91 4.94 -2.92
N GLU A 34 -0.48 5.97 -2.19
CA GLU A 34 -0.33 5.94 -0.73
C GLU A 34 -1.67 5.79 0.00
N GLN A 35 -2.77 6.24 -0.62
CA GLN A 35 -4.15 6.10 -0.12
C GLN A 35 -4.84 4.80 -0.58
N ASP A 36 -4.10 3.88 -1.23
CA ASP A 36 -4.65 2.65 -1.83
C ASP A 36 -5.74 2.85 -2.87
N ASN A 37 -5.83 4.04 -3.46
CA ASN A 37 -6.73 4.36 -4.54
C ASN A 37 -6.05 4.15 -5.90
N TYR A 38 -5.74 2.89 -6.21
CA TYR A 38 -5.02 2.51 -7.42
C TYR A 38 -5.78 2.85 -8.72
N TRP A 39 -7.11 2.92 -8.66
CA TRP A 39 -7.93 3.34 -9.80
C TRP A 39 -7.74 4.82 -10.13
N ALA A 40 -7.82 5.70 -9.12
CA ALA A 40 -7.55 7.12 -9.30
C ALA A 40 -6.09 7.36 -9.70
N ALA A 41 -5.14 6.63 -9.10
CA ALA A 41 -3.73 6.69 -9.49
C ALA A 41 -3.52 6.31 -10.98
N GLY A 42 -4.17 5.26 -11.46
CA GLY A 42 -4.10 4.84 -12.86
C GLY A 42 -4.76 5.83 -13.85
N GLN A 43 -5.81 6.51 -13.40
CA GLN A 43 -6.46 7.59 -14.16
C GLN A 43 -5.57 8.83 -14.23
N GLU A 44 -5.01 9.27 -13.10
CA GLU A 44 -4.07 10.39 -13.05
C GLU A 44 -2.78 10.12 -13.82
N MET A 45 -2.27 8.88 -13.78
CA MET A 45 -1.14 8.49 -14.62
C MET A 45 -1.50 8.59 -16.11
N SER A 46 -2.74 8.28 -16.50
CA SER A 46 -3.21 8.50 -17.88
C SER A 46 -3.14 9.97 -18.26
N ARG A 47 -3.72 10.85 -17.42
CA ARG A 47 -3.73 12.30 -17.65
C ARG A 47 -2.32 12.86 -17.72
N PHE A 48 -1.45 12.42 -16.81
CA PHE A 48 -0.04 12.79 -16.80
C PHE A 48 0.63 12.48 -18.15
N LEU A 49 0.41 11.28 -18.69
CA LEU A 49 0.98 10.87 -19.98
C LEU A 49 0.46 11.72 -21.15
N ASP A 50 -0.80 12.12 -21.12
CA ASP A 50 -1.42 12.94 -22.16
C ASP A 50 -0.82 14.36 -22.19
N PHE A 51 -0.56 14.95 -21.03
CA PHE A 51 -0.03 16.32 -20.93
C PHE A 51 1.49 16.40 -21.00
N TYR A 52 2.21 15.42 -20.46
CA TYR A 52 3.65 15.51 -20.23
C TYR A 52 4.46 14.36 -20.85
N GLY A 53 3.81 13.36 -21.43
CA GLY A 53 4.49 12.18 -21.96
C GLY A 53 4.99 11.24 -20.86
N LYS A 54 5.95 10.37 -21.21
CA LYS A 54 6.44 9.28 -20.35
C LYS A 54 7.04 9.80 -19.04
N VAL A 55 6.93 8.98 -17.99
CA VAL A 55 7.65 9.19 -16.73
C VAL A 55 9.16 9.04 -16.99
N ASN A 56 9.98 9.95 -16.48
CA ASN A 56 11.43 9.89 -16.64
C ASN A 56 12.11 9.08 -15.51
N ASP A 57 13.41 8.84 -15.64
CA ASP A 57 14.14 8.01 -14.68
C ASP A 57 14.17 8.59 -13.26
N ASP A 58 14.24 9.91 -13.13
CA ASP A 58 14.19 10.58 -11.83
C ASP A 58 12.87 10.40 -11.12
N GLU A 59 11.78 10.47 -11.88
CA GLU A 59 10.42 10.28 -11.39
C GLU A 59 10.14 8.82 -11.04
N LEU A 60 10.75 7.88 -11.77
CA LEU A 60 10.70 6.44 -11.49
C LEU A 60 11.36 6.07 -10.16
N ARG A 61 12.32 6.86 -9.65
CA ARG A 61 12.98 6.58 -8.36
C ARG A 61 12.02 6.49 -7.19
N TRP A 62 10.96 7.31 -7.19
CA TRP A 62 9.93 7.23 -6.15
C TRP A 62 9.17 5.90 -6.23
N PHE A 63 8.76 5.47 -7.43
CA PHE A 63 8.05 4.21 -7.62
C PHE A 63 8.91 3.00 -7.22
N ALA A 64 10.20 3.02 -7.56
CA ALA A 64 11.15 1.99 -7.13
C ALA A 64 11.30 1.94 -5.59
N SER A 65 11.35 3.11 -4.95
CA SER A 65 11.39 3.21 -3.48
C SER A 65 10.13 2.64 -2.84
N TYR A 66 8.95 2.95 -3.42
CA TYR A 66 7.68 2.42 -2.93
C TYR A 66 7.52 0.91 -3.19
N GLN A 67 8.04 0.39 -4.32
CA GLN A 67 8.13 -1.06 -4.56
C GLN A 67 8.98 -1.76 -3.48
N ASN A 68 10.13 -1.18 -3.12
CA ASN A 68 10.97 -1.71 -2.06
C ASN A 68 10.26 -1.69 -0.71
N TYR A 69 9.49 -0.63 -0.41
CA TYR A 69 8.66 -0.58 0.79
C TYR A 69 7.64 -1.72 0.82
N ILE A 70 6.90 -1.95 -0.28
CA ILE A 70 5.97 -3.09 -0.37
C ILE A 70 6.68 -4.43 -0.14
N HIS A 71 7.86 -4.63 -0.73
CA HIS A 71 8.64 -5.86 -0.53
C HIS A 71 9.03 -6.05 0.94
N GLN A 72 9.40 -4.99 1.66
CA GLN A 72 9.70 -5.09 3.08
C GLN A 72 8.46 -5.45 3.90
N MET A 73 7.30 -4.83 3.62
CA MET A 73 6.05 -5.15 4.31
C MET A 73 5.63 -6.62 4.12
N ILE A 74 5.76 -7.16 2.90
CA ILE A 74 5.53 -8.58 2.63
C ILE A 74 6.48 -9.45 3.46
N LYS A 75 7.77 -9.11 3.45
CA LYS A 75 8.81 -9.85 4.18
C LYS A 75 8.54 -9.88 5.69
N GLU A 76 8.14 -8.75 6.27
CA GLU A 76 7.81 -8.65 7.70
C GLU A 76 6.65 -9.58 8.10
N HIS A 77 5.61 -9.64 7.28
CA HIS A 77 4.49 -10.56 7.53
C HIS A 77 4.87 -12.03 7.34
N ILE A 78 5.73 -12.36 6.37
CA ILE A 78 6.27 -13.71 6.23
C ILE A 78 7.07 -14.10 7.47
N ILE A 79 7.99 -13.24 7.93
CA ILE A 79 8.81 -13.49 9.12
C ILE A 79 7.92 -13.69 10.35
N SER A 80 6.92 -12.84 10.53
CA SER A 80 5.98 -12.94 11.66
C SER A 80 5.15 -14.22 11.60
N SER A 81 4.69 -14.63 10.42
CA SER A 81 3.97 -15.90 10.23
C SER A 81 4.84 -17.09 10.62
N VAL A 82 6.08 -17.12 10.14
CA VAL A 82 7.05 -18.19 10.44
C VAL A 82 7.36 -18.24 11.94
N ALA A 83 7.59 -17.09 12.59
CA ALA A 83 7.87 -17.01 14.02
C ALA A 83 6.71 -17.57 14.86
N ASN A 84 5.46 -17.26 14.51
CA ASN A 84 4.29 -17.82 15.17
C ASN A 84 4.21 -19.34 14.98
N SER A 85 4.38 -19.84 13.74
CA SER A 85 4.38 -21.28 13.48
C SER A 85 5.48 -22.03 14.22
N ILE A 86 6.68 -21.45 14.37
CA ILE A 86 7.76 -22.03 15.17
C ILE A 86 7.36 -22.11 16.64
N ASN A 87 6.73 -21.06 17.18
CA ASN A 87 6.28 -21.04 18.56
C ASN A 87 5.19 -22.10 18.82
N ASP A 88 4.22 -22.22 17.92
CA ASP A 88 3.17 -23.23 17.99
C ASP A 88 3.76 -24.64 17.97
N ALA A 89 4.67 -24.92 17.02
CA ALA A 89 5.36 -26.20 16.95
C ALA A 89 6.14 -26.51 18.24
N ARG A 90 6.80 -25.51 18.84
CA ARG A 90 7.52 -25.67 20.12
C ARG A 90 6.57 -26.09 21.25
N ILE A 91 5.36 -25.51 21.31
CA ILE A 91 4.35 -25.85 22.32
C ILE A 91 3.87 -27.30 22.13
N ASP A 92 3.65 -27.71 20.88
CA ASP A 92 3.26 -29.07 20.53
C ASP A 92 4.33 -30.08 20.93
N PHE A 93 5.59 -29.81 20.57
CA PHE A 93 6.72 -30.65 20.97
C PHE A 93 6.86 -30.76 22.49
N HIS A 94 6.69 -29.65 23.21
CA HIS A 94 6.74 -29.68 24.66
C HIS A 94 5.60 -30.52 25.26
N SER A 95 4.40 -30.45 24.70
CA SER A 95 3.23 -31.23 25.15
C SER A 95 3.39 -32.72 24.87
N TRP A 96 3.97 -33.08 23.73
CA TRP A 96 4.28 -34.48 23.41
C TRP A 96 5.41 -35.03 24.28
N LEU A 97 6.58 -34.38 24.27
CA LEU A 97 7.80 -34.90 24.89
C LEU A 97 7.81 -34.79 26.42
N ASN A 98 7.36 -33.67 26.96
CA ASN A 98 7.54 -33.38 28.39
C ASN A 98 6.27 -33.63 29.22
N LYS A 99 5.09 -33.51 28.61
CA LYS A 99 3.81 -33.77 29.29
C LYS A 99 3.26 -35.17 29.01
N GLY A 100 3.94 -35.96 28.15
CA GLY A 100 3.53 -37.32 27.81
C GLY A 100 2.20 -37.40 27.06
N THR A 101 1.77 -36.32 26.41
CA THR A 101 0.52 -36.32 25.63
C THR A 101 0.69 -37.26 24.43
N PRO A 102 -0.24 -38.20 24.17
CA PRO A 102 -0.12 -39.09 23.02
C PRO A 102 0.00 -38.32 21.71
N LEU A 103 0.97 -38.72 20.87
CA LEU A 103 1.23 -38.05 19.59
C LEU A 103 -0.01 -37.85 18.70
N PRO A 104 -0.93 -38.83 18.56
CA PRO A 104 -2.14 -38.63 17.75
C PRO A 104 -3.04 -37.50 18.26
N VAL A 105 -3.10 -37.29 19.59
CA VAL A 105 -3.85 -36.21 20.21
C VAL A 105 -3.20 -34.87 19.89
N VAL A 106 -1.88 -34.76 20.10
CA VAL A 106 -1.11 -33.55 19.77
C VAL A 106 -1.26 -33.20 18.30
N ALA A 107 -1.11 -34.16 17.38
CA ALA A 107 -1.25 -33.93 15.96
C ALA A 107 -2.65 -33.41 15.57
N THR A 108 -3.70 -33.98 16.15
CA THR A 108 -5.09 -33.57 15.87
C THR A 108 -5.38 -32.17 16.41
N THR A 109 -4.97 -31.89 17.66
CA THR A 109 -5.15 -30.58 18.28
C THR A 109 -4.32 -29.50 17.57
N SER A 110 -3.07 -29.80 17.22
CA SER A 110 -2.17 -28.91 16.49
C SER A 110 -2.75 -28.51 15.13
N LEU A 111 -3.21 -29.49 14.34
CA LEU A 111 -3.81 -29.21 13.04
C LEU A 111 -5.09 -28.36 13.16
N GLY A 112 -5.91 -28.62 14.18
CA GLY A 112 -7.08 -27.81 14.49
C GLY A 112 -6.73 -26.37 14.88
N ALA A 113 -5.71 -26.20 15.72
CA ALA A 113 -5.22 -24.88 16.14
C ALA A 113 -4.62 -24.09 14.95
N TYR A 114 -3.83 -24.74 14.11
CA TYR A 114 -3.25 -24.15 12.90
C TYR A 114 -4.33 -23.60 11.96
N HIS A 115 -5.35 -24.40 11.63
CA HIS A 115 -6.45 -23.95 10.75
C HIS A 115 -7.26 -22.78 11.33
N ASN A 116 -7.35 -22.71 12.66
CA ASN A 116 -8.10 -21.68 13.36
C ASN A 116 -7.23 -20.51 13.86
N SER A 117 -5.95 -20.48 13.49
CA SER A 117 -5.01 -19.46 13.94
C SER A 117 -5.33 -18.11 13.32
N GLU A 118 -5.99 -17.24 14.09
CA GLU A 118 -6.33 -15.88 13.66
C GLU A 118 -5.07 -15.06 13.35
N ILE A 119 -3.99 -15.26 14.10
CA ILE A 119 -2.73 -14.53 13.86
C ILE A 119 -2.10 -14.91 12.52
N LEU A 120 -2.12 -16.19 12.15
CA LEU A 120 -1.66 -16.63 10.83
C LEU A 120 -2.57 -16.09 9.72
N LYS A 121 -3.90 -16.14 9.91
CA LYS A 121 -4.85 -15.57 8.94
C LYS A 121 -4.58 -14.08 8.70
N ILE A 122 -4.36 -13.29 9.75
CA ILE A 122 -4.05 -11.86 9.64
C ILE A 122 -2.81 -11.64 8.75
N HIS A 123 -1.71 -12.35 9.02
CA HIS A 123 -0.49 -12.17 8.24
C HIS A 123 -0.62 -12.65 6.80
N LEU A 124 -1.28 -13.78 6.56
CA LEU A 124 -1.53 -14.28 5.20
C LEU A 124 -2.44 -13.33 4.39
N LEU A 125 -3.46 -12.75 5.04
CA LEU A 125 -4.31 -11.73 4.42
C LEU A 125 -3.51 -10.46 4.11
N ALA A 126 -2.64 -10.02 5.01
CA ALA A 126 -1.79 -8.86 4.79
C ALA A 126 -0.80 -9.08 3.63
N ILE A 127 -0.16 -10.26 3.55
CA ILE A 127 0.69 -10.64 2.42
C ILE A 127 -0.10 -10.55 1.11
N ARG A 128 -1.30 -11.13 1.08
CA ARG A 128 -2.19 -11.07 -0.09
C ARG A 128 -2.53 -9.62 -0.48
N ASP A 129 -2.84 -8.76 0.49
CA ASP A 129 -3.14 -7.36 0.23
C ASP A 129 -1.92 -6.62 -0.35
N TRP A 130 -0.75 -6.75 0.26
CA TRP A 130 0.48 -6.14 -0.24
C TRP A 130 0.89 -6.65 -1.63
N MET A 131 0.70 -7.93 -1.93
CA MET A 131 0.92 -8.46 -3.28
C MET A 131 -0.04 -7.82 -4.31
N ARG A 132 -1.30 -7.59 -3.93
CA ARG A 132 -2.27 -6.88 -4.78
C ARG A 132 -1.83 -5.44 -5.04
N ARG A 133 -1.34 -4.74 -4.02
CA ARG A 133 -0.77 -3.39 -4.15
C ARG A 133 0.43 -3.37 -5.10
N ALA A 134 1.33 -4.36 -4.97
CA ALA A 134 2.47 -4.50 -5.88
C ALA A 134 2.04 -4.67 -7.34
N ALA A 135 1.02 -5.50 -7.60
CA ALA A 135 0.50 -5.73 -8.93
C ALA A 135 -0.08 -4.44 -9.56
N PHE A 136 -0.87 -3.68 -8.79
CA PHE A 136 -1.39 -2.38 -9.25
C PHE A 136 -0.28 -1.38 -9.51
N LEU A 137 0.70 -1.28 -8.61
CA LEU A 137 1.84 -0.40 -8.77
C LEU A 137 2.62 -0.73 -10.04
N LEU A 138 2.87 -2.01 -10.31
CA LEU A 138 3.51 -2.47 -11.55
C LEU A 138 2.71 -2.07 -12.79
N ALA A 139 1.38 -2.22 -12.77
CA ALA A 139 0.52 -1.81 -13.87
C ALA A 139 0.58 -0.29 -14.12
N ILE A 140 0.59 0.52 -13.05
CA ILE A 140 0.72 1.98 -13.15
C ILE A 140 2.10 2.37 -13.70
N ILE A 141 3.17 1.72 -13.26
CA ILE A 141 4.53 1.97 -13.76
C ILE A 141 4.64 1.62 -15.25
N LYS A 142 4.16 0.44 -15.66
CA LYS A 142 4.13 0.01 -17.06
C LYS A 142 3.40 1.02 -17.94
N LYS A 143 2.22 1.45 -17.50
CA LYS A 143 1.48 2.54 -18.14
C LYS A 143 2.33 3.81 -18.26
N GLY A 144 2.98 4.23 -17.18
CA GLY A 144 3.87 5.40 -17.15
C GLY A 144 5.06 5.33 -18.12
N LYS A 145 5.49 4.12 -18.48
CA LYS A 145 6.55 3.85 -19.47
C LYS A 145 6.02 3.71 -20.91
N LYS A 146 4.70 3.63 -21.10
CA LYS A 146 4.02 3.20 -22.34
C LYS A 146 4.46 1.79 -22.79
N GLU A 147 4.52 0.87 -21.83
CA GLU A 147 4.76 -0.58 -22.00
C GLU A 147 3.53 -1.37 -21.55
#